data_AF-Q5M4Q3-F1
#
_entry.id   AF-Q5M4Q3-F1
#
_cell.length_a   1.000
_cell.length_b   1.000
_cell.length_c   1.000
_cell.angle_alpha   90.00
_cell.angle_beta   90.00
_cell.angle_gamma   90.00
#
_symmetry.space_group_name_H-M   'P 1'
#
loop_
_entity.id
_entity.type
_entity.pdbx_description
1 polymer ?
#
loop_
_entity_poly.entity_id
_entity_poly.type
_entity_poly.pdbx_seq_one_letter_code
_entity_poly.pdbx_strand_id
1 'polypeptide(L)'
;MESNSGQSGLSQAPYYNFFGIKGSYNGNSVTMRTWENDGTGNTYEIDEPFHSYGSLSDSLADYAALMTSSTYSGTWKSNTSSYADATQTLTGTYATDSLYASKLNSIIAYYGLTIYDQAPVTQETSSSSGLVWNNYRGSYTDAETLSIDVAWASYKNYK
;
A
#
# COMPACT_ATOMS: atom_id res chain seq x y z
N MET A 1 4.81 8.80 0.76
CA MET A 1 4.47 10.02 0.00
C MET A 1 3.19 10.60 0.56
N GLU A 2 2.07 9.89 0.40
CA GLU A 2 0.73 10.30 0.86
C GLU A 2 0.63 10.71 2.34
N SER A 3 1.36 10.03 3.23
CA SER A 3 1.35 10.33 4.66
C SER A 3 2.39 11.37 5.11
N ASN A 4 3.22 11.91 4.21
CA ASN A 4 4.45 12.62 4.60
C ASN A 4 5.29 11.83 5.63
N SER A 5 5.53 10.55 5.34
CA SER A 5 6.20 9.61 6.27
C SER A 5 5.47 9.50 7.63
N GLY A 6 4.14 9.49 7.58
CA GLY A 6 3.26 9.41 8.75
C GLY A 6 3.04 10.74 9.46
N GLN A 7 3.57 11.87 8.99
CA GLN A 7 3.42 13.16 9.68
C GLN A 7 2.19 13.96 9.23
N SER A 8 1.48 13.53 8.19
CA SER A 8 0.28 14.25 7.74
C SER A 8 -0.83 14.10 8.78
N GLY A 9 -1.62 15.16 8.98
CA GLY A 9 -2.80 15.12 9.86
C GLY A 9 -3.76 13.99 9.48
N LEU A 10 -3.88 13.68 8.18
CA LEU A 10 -4.69 12.57 7.65
C LEU A 10 -4.18 11.19 8.10
N SER A 11 -2.86 11.02 8.22
CA SER A 11 -2.24 9.75 8.65
C SER A 11 -2.17 9.58 10.18
N GLN A 12 -2.33 10.67 10.93
CA GLN A 12 -2.30 10.66 12.38
C GLN A 12 -3.67 10.32 12.99
N ALA A 13 -3.68 10.05 14.30
CA ALA A 13 -4.92 9.94 15.05
C ALA A 13 -5.73 11.26 14.89
N PRO A 14 -7.06 11.18 14.72
CA PRO A 14 -7.89 9.98 14.81
C PRO A 14 -8.16 9.27 13.47
N TYR A 15 -7.56 9.70 12.35
CA TYR A 15 -7.99 9.27 11.01
C TYR A 15 -7.19 8.10 10.42
N TYR A 16 -5.91 7.98 10.77
CA TYR A 16 -5.04 6.86 10.39
C TYR A 16 -5.00 6.52 8.89
N ASN A 17 -5.22 7.47 7.98
CA ASN A 17 -5.22 7.23 6.54
C ASN A 17 -3.83 7.53 5.95
N PHE A 18 -3.01 6.49 5.81
CA PHE A 18 -1.62 6.60 5.36
C PHE A 18 -1.46 6.65 3.84
N PHE A 19 -2.56 6.40 3.10
CA PHE A 19 -2.55 6.21 1.66
C PHE A 19 -3.35 7.28 0.91
N GLY A 20 -3.99 8.23 1.60
CA GLY A 20 -4.75 9.29 0.96
C GLY A 20 -6.00 8.79 0.21
N ILE A 21 -6.59 7.67 0.63
CA ILE A 21 -7.77 7.10 -0.06
C ILE A 21 -8.97 8.02 0.15
N LYS A 22 -9.55 8.52 -0.94
CA LYS A 22 -10.72 9.42 -0.96
C LYS A 22 -12.03 8.66 -0.70
N GLY A 23 -13.04 9.34 -0.14
CA GLY A 23 -14.38 8.82 0.08
C GLY A 23 -14.73 8.58 1.56
N SER A 24 -15.42 7.47 1.84
CA SER A 24 -15.79 7.05 3.19
C SER A 24 -15.51 5.57 3.43
N TYR A 25 -14.97 5.24 4.60
CA TYR A 25 -14.74 3.86 5.03
C TYR A 25 -15.75 3.46 6.11
N ASN A 26 -16.63 2.49 5.83
CA ASN A 26 -17.73 2.08 6.73
C ASN A 26 -18.56 3.27 7.26
N GLY A 27 -18.81 4.25 6.40
CA GLY A 27 -19.52 5.48 6.75
C GLY A 27 -18.68 6.57 7.42
N ASN A 28 -17.42 6.31 7.76
CA ASN A 28 -16.52 7.29 8.37
C ASN A 28 -15.68 8.02 7.31
N SER A 29 -15.63 9.35 7.41
CA SER A 29 -14.89 10.21 6.49
C SER A 29 -14.40 11.47 7.20
N VAL A 30 -13.32 12.07 6.69
CA VAL A 30 -12.85 13.39 7.08
C VAL A 30 -12.65 14.24 5.83
N THR A 31 -13.20 15.46 5.80
CA THR A 31 -12.92 16.41 4.73
C THR A 31 -11.64 17.16 5.05
N MET A 32 -10.66 17.10 4.14
CA MET A 32 -9.40 17.81 4.28
C MET A 32 -9.01 18.47 2.96
N ARG A 33 -8.28 19.59 3.07
CA ARG A 33 -7.66 20.25 1.93
C ARG A 33 -6.57 19.37 1.34
N THR A 34 -6.60 19.16 0.03
CA THR A 34 -5.58 18.43 -0.73
C THR A 34 -5.09 19.25 -1.92
N TRP A 35 -3.87 18.95 -2.37
CA TRP A 35 -3.28 19.47 -3.58
C TRP A 35 -3.54 18.50 -4.73
N GLU A 36 -4.19 18.98 -5.79
CA GLU A 36 -4.49 18.21 -7.00
C GLU A 36 -3.75 18.78 -8.20
N ASN A 37 -3.60 17.96 -9.24
CA ASN A 37 -3.14 18.38 -10.55
C ASN A 37 -4.30 18.30 -11.56
N ASP A 38 -4.40 19.25 -12.50
CA ASP A 38 -5.42 19.21 -13.55
C ASP A 38 -5.10 18.25 -14.71
N GLY A 39 -4.00 17.49 -14.60
CA GLY A 39 -3.49 16.60 -15.64
C GLY A 39 -2.63 17.29 -16.69
N THR A 40 -2.53 18.62 -16.67
CA THR A 40 -1.68 19.44 -17.56
C THR A 40 -0.48 20.06 -16.86
N GLY A 41 -0.31 19.78 -15.56
CA GLY A 41 0.79 20.28 -14.76
C GLY A 41 0.41 21.46 -13.85
N ASN A 42 -0.79 22.02 -13.98
CA ASN A 42 -1.25 23.05 -13.06
C ASN A 42 -1.76 22.39 -11.78
N THR A 43 -1.34 22.95 -10.63
CA THR A 43 -1.78 22.49 -9.33
C THR A 43 -2.82 23.42 -8.74
N TYR A 44 -3.76 22.85 -8.00
CA TYR A 44 -4.78 23.60 -7.29
C TYR A 44 -5.14 22.90 -5.98
N GLU A 45 -5.86 23.62 -5.14
CA GLU A 45 -6.25 23.19 -3.82
C GLU A 45 -7.77 22.97 -3.77
N ILE A 46 -8.20 21.83 -3.23
CA ILE A 46 -9.62 21.48 -3.10
C ILE A 46 -9.88 20.72 -1.80
N ASP A 47 -11.05 20.92 -1.20
CA ASP A 47 -11.51 20.16 -0.04
C ASP A 47 -12.16 18.86 -0.53
N GLU A 48 -11.60 17.72 -0.11
CA GLU A 48 -12.03 16.39 -0.54
C GLU A 48 -12.33 15.50 0.68
N PRO A 49 -13.33 14.61 0.59
CA PRO A 49 -13.54 13.60 1.61
C PRO A 49 -12.49 12.50 1.50
N PHE A 50 -11.91 12.12 2.63
CA PHE A 50 -11.00 10.99 2.75
C PHE A 50 -11.54 9.95 3.71
N HIS A 51 -11.17 8.68 3.47
CA HIS A 51 -11.43 7.60 4.40
C HIS A 51 -10.87 7.97 5.77
N SER A 52 -11.68 7.78 6.82
CA SER A 52 -11.24 7.86 8.21
C SER A 52 -11.27 6.46 8.80
N TYR A 53 -10.11 5.96 9.20
CA TYR A 53 -9.95 4.63 9.78
C TYR A 53 -9.84 4.71 11.30
N GLY A 54 -10.23 3.64 12.00
CA GLY A 54 -10.02 3.53 13.44
C GLY A 54 -8.61 3.09 13.84
N SER A 55 -7.79 2.67 12.88
CA SER A 55 -6.45 2.15 13.12
C SER A 55 -5.59 2.10 11.84
N LEU A 56 -4.26 2.07 12.02
CA LEU A 56 -3.29 1.84 10.93
C LEU A 56 -3.56 0.51 10.20
N SER A 57 -3.93 -0.54 10.95
CA SER A 57 -4.23 -1.86 10.37
C SER A 57 -5.42 -1.84 9.41
N ASP A 58 -6.44 -1.04 9.69
CA ASP A 58 -7.60 -0.90 8.80
C ASP A 58 -7.19 -0.16 7.52
N SER A 59 -6.35 0.88 7.64
CA SER A 59 -5.81 1.60 6.48
C SER A 59 -4.97 0.70 5.56
N LEU A 60 -4.10 -0.14 6.13
CA LEU A 60 -3.31 -1.12 5.38
C LEU A 60 -4.21 -2.17 4.71
N ALA A 61 -5.24 -2.65 5.42
CA ALA A 61 -6.18 -3.63 4.88
C ALA A 61 -6.97 -3.08 3.70
N ASP A 62 -7.48 -1.85 3.82
CA ASP A 62 -8.27 -1.18 2.79
C ASP A 62 -7.43 -0.87 1.56
N TYR A 63 -6.21 -0.36 1.74
CA TYR A 63 -5.27 -0.17 0.64
C TYR A 63 -4.96 -1.47 -0.10
N ALA A 64 -4.71 -2.56 0.62
CA ALA A 64 -4.48 -3.86 -0.01
C ALA A 64 -5.71 -4.34 -0.81
N ALA A 65 -6.91 -4.22 -0.24
CA ALA A 65 -8.15 -4.57 -0.92
C ALA A 65 -8.35 -3.74 -2.19
N LEU A 66 -8.10 -2.42 -2.12
CA LEU A 66 -8.17 -1.51 -3.25
C LEU A 66 -7.20 -1.94 -4.37
N MET A 67 -5.94 -2.21 -4.05
CA MET A 67 -4.93 -2.64 -5.03
C MET A 67 -5.24 -4.01 -5.65
N THR A 68 -5.97 -4.89 -4.95
CA THR A 68 -6.44 -6.18 -5.49
C THR A 68 -7.69 -6.09 -6.37
N SER A 69 -8.33 -4.92 -6.45
CA SER A 69 -9.48 -4.73 -7.34
C SER A 69 -9.07 -4.70 -8.81
N SER A 70 -10.01 -4.99 -9.71
CA SER A 70 -9.78 -4.98 -11.16
C SER A 70 -9.32 -3.62 -11.70
N THR A 71 -9.77 -2.52 -11.08
CA THR A 71 -9.36 -1.14 -11.41
C THR A 71 -7.85 -0.96 -11.33
N TYR A 72 -7.20 -1.62 -10.36
CA TYR A 72 -5.75 -1.53 -10.12
C TYR A 72 -4.99 -2.76 -10.63
N SER A 73 -5.58 -3.56 -11.51
CA SER A 73 -4.95 -4.77 -12.05
C SER A 73 -3.63 -4.52 -12.77
N GLY A 74 -3.40 -3.32 -13.30
CA GLY A 74 -2.11 -2.91 -13.86
C GLY A 74 -0.96 -2.86 -12.84
N THR A 75 -1.26 -2.83 -11.54
CA THR A 75 -0.27 -2.79 -10.46
C THR A 75 0.14 -4.18 -9.98
N TRP A 76 -0.56 -5.22 -10.41
CA TRP A 76 -0.35 -6.58 -9.90
C TRP A 76 1.00 -7.11 -10.35
N LYS A 77 1.73 -7.77 -9.44
CA LYS A 77 3.02 -8.39 -9.75
C LYS A 77 2.95 -9.35 -10.95
N SER A 78 1.83 -10.06 -11.15
CA SER A 78 1.63 -10.96 -12.28
C SER A 78 1.50 -10.24 -13.64
N ASN A 79 1.19 -8.94 -13.63
CA ASN A 79 0.94 -8.12 -14.81
C ASN A 79 2.08 -7.11 -15.08
N THR A 80 3.13 -7.13 -14.26
CA THR A 80 4.25 -6.18 -14.31
C THR A 80 5.58 -6.92 -14.30
N SER A 81 6.60 -6.38 -14.99
CA SER A 81 7.96 -6.92 -14.94
C SER A 81 8.84 -6.20 -13.91
N SER A 82 8.43 -5.01 -13.45
CA SER A 82 9.14 -4.21 -12.47
C SER A 82 8.19 -3.33 -11.64
N TYR A 83 8.67 -2.81 -10.51
CA TYR A 83 7.92 -1.79 -9.75
C TYR A 83 7.69 -0.52 -10.58
N ALA A 84 8.53 -0.22 -11.58
CA ALA A 84 8.35 0.93 -12.45
C ALA A 84 7.11 0.79 -13.35
N ASP A 85 6.80 -0.44 -13.79
CA ASP A 85 5.55 -0.70 -14.53
C ASP A 85 4.34 -0.46 -13.63
N ALA A 86 4.37 -1.00 -12.40
CA ALA A 86 3.29 -0.85 -11.43
C ALA A 86 3.05 0.64 -11.10
N THR A 87 4.10 1.41 -10.79
CA THR A 87 3.97 2.83 -10.46
C THR A 87 3.52 3.67 -11.65
N GLN A 88 3.89 3.29 -12.87
CA GLN A 88 3.39 3.94 -14.08
C GLN A 88 1.87 3.79 -14.21
N THR A 89 1.32 2.62 -13.90
CA THR A 89 -0.14 2.40 -13.96
C THR A 89 -0.93 3.18 -12.90
N LEU A 90 -0.29 3.57 -11.80
CA LEU A 90 -0.90 4.40 -10.75
C LEU A 90 -1.04 5.88 -11.15
N THR A 91 -0.27 6.34 -12.14
CA THR A 91 -0.33 7.73 -12.61
C THR A 91 -1.62 7.94 -13.41
N GLY A 92 -2.44 8.90 -12.97
CA GLY A 92 -3.75 9.18 -13.57
C GLY A 92 -4.87 8.25 -13.13
N THR A 93 -4.58 7.18 -12.36
CA THR A 93 -5.60 6.28 -11.80
C THR A 93 -5.74 6.45 -10.29
N TYR A 94 -4.62 6.51 -9.57
CA TYR A 94 -4.59 6.73 -8.14
C TYR A 94 -4.42 8.21 -7.78
N ALA A 95 -3.57 8.91 -8.53
CA ALA A 95 -3.30 10.34 -8.36
C ALA A 95 -3.33 11.06 -9.71
N THR A 96 -3.80 12.31 -9.69
CA THR A 96 -3.83 13.18 -10.87
C THR A 96 -2.45 13.74 -11.24
N ASP A 97 -1.49 13.67 -10.32
CA ASP A 97 -0.13 14.15 -10.49
C ASP A 97 0.61 13.41 -11.62
N SER A 98 1.00 14.13 -12.66
CA SER A 98 1.75 13.58 -13.80
C SER A 98 3.16 13.07 -13.43
N LEU A 99 3.69 13.48 -12.28
CA LEU A 99 4.98 13.02 -11.74
C LEU A 99 4.84 11.92 -10.69
N TYR A 100 3.65 11.34 -10.52
CA TYR A 100 3.41 10.36 -9.45
C TYR A 100 4.33 9.13 -9.52
N ALA A 101 4.45 8.51 -10.71
CA ALA A 101 5.35 7.37 -10.91
C ALA A 101 6.81 7.70 -10.59
N SER A 102 7.32 8.85 -11.06
CA SER A 102 8.71 9.23 -10.85
C SER A 102 9.03 9.49 -9.38
N LYS A 103 8.09 10.10 -8.65
CA LYS A 103 8.21 10.28 -7.20
C LYS A 103 8.20 8.93 -6.46
N LEU A 104 7.33 7.99 -6.84
CA LEU A 104 7.29 6.65 -6.23
C LEU A 104 8.58 5.88 -6.50
N ASN A 105 9.05 5.88 -7.74
CA ASN A 105 10.31 5.24 -8.13
C ASN A 105 11.51 5.84 -7.37
N SER A 106 11.52 7.16 -7.15
CA SER A 106 12.56 7.83 -6.37
C SER A 106 12.58 7.37 -4.91
N ILE A 107 11.41 7.23 -4.28
CA ILE A 107 11.29 6.71 -2.90
C ILE A 107 11.73 5.25 -2.82
N ILE A 108 11.24 4.41 -3.74
CA ILE A 108 11.59 2.99 -3.80
C ILE A 108 13.10 2.81 -3.93
N ALA A 109 13.73 3.56 -4.84
CA ALA A 109 15.18 3.51 -5.07
C ALA A 109 15.96 4.05 -3.87
N TYR A 110 15.58 5.20 -3.32
CA TYR A 110 16.29 5.84 -2.21
C TYR A 110 16.34 4.98 -0.95
N TYR A 111 15.22 4.33 -0.61
CA TYR A 111 15.13 3.48 0.58
C TYR A 111 15.39 1.99 0.30
N GLY A 112 15.68 1.61 -0.95
CA GLY A 112 15.92 0.22 -1.33
C GLY A 112 14.73 -0.70 -1.04
N LEU A 113 13.49 -0.23 -1.27
CA LEU A 113 12.27 -0.93 -0.83
C LEU A 113 12.01 -2.26 -1.56
N THR A 114 12.69 -2.52 -2.68
CA THR A 114 12.59 -3.80 -3.40
C THR A 114 13.09 -4.99 -2.58
N ILE A 115 13.80 -4.77 -1.47
CA ILE A 115 14.14 -5.84 -0.51
C ILE A 115 12.88 -6.52 0.06
N TYR A 116 11.76 -5.80 0.13
CA TYR A 116 10.48 -6.31 0.62
C TYR A 116 9.64 -6.98 -0.48
N ASP A 117 10.07 -6.86 -1.74
CA ASP A 117 9.35 -7.44 -2.88
C ASP A 117 9.68 -8.90 -3.14
N GLN A 118 10.79 -9.36 -2.59
CA GLN A 118 11.21 -10.74 -2.72
C GLN A 118 10.23 -11.64 -1.98
N ALA A 119 9.95 -12.82 -2.54
CA ALA A 119 9.49 -13.92 -1.71
C ALA A 119 10.50 -14.06 -0.56
N PRO A 120 10.06 -14.28 0.69
CA PRO A 120 10.97 -14.38 1.83
C PRO A 120 12.10 -15.33 1.45
N VAL A 121 13.33 -14.83 1.60
CA VAL A 121 14.55 -15.49 1.15
C VAL A 121 14.58 -16.89 1.76
N THR A 122 14.41 -17.92 0.93
CA THR A 122 15.01 -19.20 1.21
C THR A 122 16.50 -18.94 1.28
N GLN A 123 17.06 -18.79 2.48
CA GLN A 123 18.50 -18.87 2.62
C GLN A 123 18.87 -20.22 2.03
N GLU A 124 19.65 -20.22 0.95
CA GLU A 124 20.45 -21.38 0.56
C GLU A 124 21.52 -21.58 1.64
N THR A 125 21.08 -22.06 2.80
CA THR A 125 21.89 -22.89 3.66
C THR A 125 21.40 -24.30 3.44
N SER A 126 22.31 -25.12 2.96
CA SER A 126 22.12 -26.56 2.84
C SER A 126 21.36 -27.10 4.05
N SER A 127 20.24 -27.82 3.80
CA SER A 127 19.35 -28.56 4.71
C SER A 127 17.90 -28.06 4.72
N SER A 128 17.07 -28.67 3.86
CA SER A 128 15.61 -28.56 3.79
C SER A 128 14.87 -29.01 5.06
N SER A 129 14.95 -28.25 6.16
CA SER A 129 14.32 -28.64 7.44
C SER A 129 13.46 -27.58 8.14
N GLY A 130 13.28 -26.37 7.58
CA GLY A 130 12.59 -25.27 8.29
C GLY A 130 11.47 -24.53 7.54
N LEU A 131 11.16 -24.91 6.30
CA LEU A 131 10.14 -24.22 5.50
C LEU A 131 8.75 -24.85 5.69
N VAL A 132 7.73 -24.02 5.84
CA VAL A 132 6.32 -24.39 6.00
C VAL A 132 5.47 -23.72 4.91
N TRP A 133 4.39 -24.37 4.48
CA TRP A 133 3.48 -23.79 3.50
C TRP A 133 2.69 -22.64 4.12
N ASN A 134 2.74 -21.46 3.50
CA ASN A 134 2.04 -20.27 3.96
C ASN A 134 0.85 -19.93 3.05
N ASN A 135 -0.35 -20.22 3.53
CA ASN A 135 -1.60 -19.96 2.79
C ASN A 135 -1.86 -18.47 2.51
N TYR A 136 -1.31 -17.55 3.32
CA TYR A 136 -1.50 -16.11 3.14
C TYR A 136 -0.63 -15.54 2.01
N ARG A 137 0.50 -16.20 1.71
CA ARG A 137 1.44 -15.77 0.67
C ARG A 137 1.44 -16.65 -0.57
N GLY A 138 0.80 -17.81 -0.53
CA GLY A 138 0.75 -18.77 -1.65
C GLY A 138 2.11 -19.39 -1.98
N SER A 139 3.02 -19.45 -1.00
CA SER A 139 4.39 -19.93 -1.15
C SER A 139 4.91 -20.55 0.15
N TYR A 140 6.04 -21.27 0.07
CA TYR A 140 6.74 -21.77 1.26
C TYR A 140 7.53 -20.64 1.92
N THR A 141 7.44 -20.51 3.24
CA THR A 141 8.16 -19.51 4.06
C THR A 141 8.77 -20.16 5.29
N ASP A 142 9.60 -19.46 6.06
CA ASP A 142 9.94 -19.90 7.41
C ASP A 142 8.72 -19.85 8.36
N ALA A 143 8.84 -20.55 9.49
CA ALA A 143 7.77 -20.65 10.49
C ALA A 143 7.48 -19.31 11.19
N GLU A 144 8.46 -18.42 11.29
CA GLU A 144 8.29 -17.09 11.91
C GLU A 144 7.40 -16.20 11.03
N THR A 145 7.64 -16.18 9.72
CA THR A 145 6.83 -15.46 8.73
C THR A 145 5.39 -15.95 8.74
N LEU A 146 5.16 -17.27 8.77
CA LEU A 146 3.82 -17.82 8.90
C LEU A 146 3.17 -17.40 10.24
N SER A 147 3.91 -17.41 11.34
CA SER A 147 3.40 -16.99 12.65
C SER A 147 2.99 -15.51 12.66
N ILE A 148 3.76 -14.64 12.00
CA ILE A 148 3.43 -13.22 11.84
C ILE A 148 2.14 -13.08 11.03
N ASP A 149 2.03 -13.76 9.89
CA ASP A 149 0.85 -13.68 9.03
C ASP A 149 -0.41 -14.23 9.75
N VAL A 150 -0.29 -15.31 10.53
CA VAL A 150 -1.36 -15.86 11.38
C VAL A 150 -1.78 -14.86 12.46
N ALA A 151 -0.83 -14.19 13.12
CA ALA A 151 -1.12 -13.18 14.13
C ALA A 151 -1.88 -11.98 13.51
N TRP A 152 -1.46 -11.54 12.33
CA TRP A 152 -2.14 -10.49 11.57
C TRP A 152 -3.56 -10.89 11.15
N ALA A 153 -3.75 -12.12 10.66
CA ALA A 153 -5.07 -12.63 10.30
C ALA A 153 -6.00 -12.73 11.53
N SER A 154 -5.46 -13.18 12.66
CA SER A 154 -6.21 -13.31 13.92
C SER A 154 -6.63 -11.94 14.48
N TYR A 155 -5.77 -10.93 14.38
CA TYR A 155 -6.08 -9.55 14.80
C TYR A 155 -7.26 -8.97 14.00
N LYS A 156 -7.33 -9.21 12.69
CA LYS A 156 -8.43 -8.73 11.84
C LYS A 156 -9.78 -9.39 12.16
N ASN A 157 -9.79 -10.63 12.64
CA ASN A 157 -11.01 -11.37 12.96
C ASN A 157 -11.60 -11.05 14.35
N TYR A 158 -10.95 -10.17 15.13
CA TYR A 158 -11.36 -9.85 16.51
C TYR A 158 -12.23 -8.58 16.63
N LYS A 159 -12.73 -8.03 15.52
CA LYS A 159 -13.56 -6.81 15.49
C LYS A 159 -14.90 -7.04 14.80
#